data_AF-A0A0G1WBL9-F1
#
_entry.id   AF-A0A0G1WBL9-F1
#
_cell.length_a   1.000
_cell.length_b   1.000
_cell.length_c   1.000
_cell.angle_alpha   90.00
_cell.angle_beta   90.00
_cell.angle_gamma   90.00
#
_symmetry.space_group_name_H-M   'P 1'
#
loop_
_entity.id
_entity.type
_entity.pdbx_description
1 polymer ?
#
loop_
_entity_poly.entity_id
_entity_poly.type
_entity_poly.pdbx_seq_one_letter_code
_entity_poly.pdbx_strand_id
1 'polypeptide(L)'
;MKKSEKKSKQKKQQNKLGLPNLPELPNKKIKVWQFRFDLRKIIVWTLILFLFVPALFSWLGGSVNSAQITVSQAMSDIKEGKVTNVEIVGDNLLLTYGENEAKFTSKETGQSFTELLTQYQIDPASVSFNIHNSTFMDKLGGLLNVLSFLLLILFFVV
;
A
#
# COMPACT_ATOMS: atom_id res chain seq x y z
N MET A 1 40.68 5.80 79.60
CA MET A 1 40.05 5.47 78.30
C MET A 1 41.14 5.39 77.22
N LYS A 2 41.49 4.18 76.80
CA LYS A 2 42.43 3.83 75.71
C LYS A 2 41.59 3.38 74.51
N LYS A 3 41.71 3.99 73.32
CA LYS A 3 41.31 3.32 72.05
C LYS A 3 41.74 3.97 70.73
N SER A 4 42.88 4.67 70.66
CA SER A 4 43.35 5.30 69.40
C SER A 4 44.51 4.57 68.68
N GLU A 5 44.91 3.35 69.05
CA GLU A 5 46.20 2.80 68.56
C GLU A 5 46.24 1.34 68.05
N LYS A 6 45.11 0.65 67.86
CA LYS A 6 45.14 -0.73 67.30
C LYS A 6 44.11 -0.91 66.21
N LYS A 7 44.45 -0.52 64.98
CA LYS A 7 43.97 -1.17 63.73
C LYS A 7 44.79 -0.82 62.49
N SER A 8 46.03 -0.36 62.67
CA SER A 8 47.04 -0.16 61.62
C SER A 8 47.65 -1.46 61.06
N LYS A 9 47.06 -2.64 61.28
CA LYS A 9 47.70 -3.94 60.95
C LYS A 9 46.83 -5.01 60.28
N GLN A 10 45.62 -4.72 59.81
CA GLN A 10 44.79 -5.72 59.09
C GLN A 10 44.15 -5.15 57.83
N LYS A 11 44.95 -5.10 56.76
CA LYS A 11 44.61 -5.47 55.37
C LYS A 11 45.67 -4.90 54.43
N LYS A 12 46.92 -5.25 54.73
CA LYS A 12 48.05 -5.15 53.80
C LYS A 12 48.18 -6.44 52.96
N GLN A 13 47.11 -7.23 52.85
CA GLN A 13 47.07 -8.50 52.14
C GLN A 13 45.67 -8.66 51.53
N GLN A 14 45.48 -8.09 50.35
CA GLN A 14 44.72 -8.74 49.30
C GLN A 14 45.42 -8.37 47.99
N ASN A 15 46.38 -9.25 47.66
CA ASN A 15 46.97 -9.51 46.35
C ASN A 15 46.25 -8.80 45.20
N LYS A 16 46.96 -8.01 44.41
CA LYS A 16 47.71 -8.55 43.25
C LYS A 16 46.88 -9.59 42.50
N LEU A 17 45.89 -9.14 41.76
CA LEU A 17 45.57 -9.71 40.46
C LEU A 17 45.55 -8.52 39.51
N GLY A 18 46.54 -8.44 38.63
CA GLY A 18 46.60 -7.39 37.63
C GLY A 18 45.36 -7.47 36.77
N LEU A 19 44.46 -6.51 36.95
CA LEU A 19 43.46 -6.22 35.94
C LEU A 19 44.22 -5.54 34.80
N PRO A 20 44.20 -6.06 33.56
CA PRO A 20 44.74 -5.32 32.43
C PRO A 20 44.03 -3.97 32.37
N ASN A 21 44.80 -2.89 32.15
CA ASN A 21 44.24 -1.58 31.87
C ASN A 21 43.32 -1.73 30.65
N LEU A 22 42.01 -1.68 30.89
CA LEU A 22 41.03 -1.61 29.83
C LEU A 22 41.28 -0.28 29.09
N PRO A 23 41.47 -0.27 27.76
CA PRO A 23 41.59 0.98 27.04
C PRO A 23 40.30 1.78 27.29
N GLU A 24 40.46 3.01 27.81
CA GLU A 24 39.34 3.93 27.97
C GLU A 24 38.73 4.15 26.57
N LEU A 25 37.54 3.61 26.35
CA LEU A 25 36.85 3.77 25.09
C LEU A 25 36.60 5.27 24.87
N PRO A 26 36.95 5.83 23.70
CA PRO A 26 36.78 7.25 23.44
C PRO A 26 35.29 7.58 23.59
N ASN A 27 35.00 8.54 24.47
CA ASN A 27 33.66 9.07 24.72
C ASN A 27 33.15 9.82 23.47
N LYS A 28 32.85 9.05 22.42
CA LYS A 28 32.25 9.55 21.19
C LYS A 28 30.76 9.68 21.48
N LYS A 29 30.38 10.88 21.91
CA LYS A 29 28.98 11.30 22.12
C LYS A 29 28.17 10.91 20.89
N ILE A 30 27.38 9.85 21.01
CA ILE A 30 26.50 9.39 19.94
C ILE A 30 25.41 10.45 19.85
N LYS A 31 25.42 11.23 18.76
CA LYS A 31 24.40 12.24 18.48
C LYS A 31 23.09 11.49 18.19
N VAL A 32 22.31 11.26 19.24
CA VAL A 32 20.97 10.68 19.11
C VAL A 32 20.12 11.60 18.25
N TRP A 33 19.69 11.08 17.11
CA TRP A 33 18.87 11.82 16.17
C TRP A 33 17.44 11.85 16.70
N GLN A 34 17.13 12.91 17.45
CA GLN A 34 15.81 13.15 17.98
C GLN A 34 14.91 13.65 16.84
N PHE A 35 14.18 12.72 16.23
CA PHE A 35 13.07 13.06 15.33
C PHE A 35 11.96 13.73 16.12
N ARG A 36 11.81 15.03 15.94
CA ARG A 36 10.64 15.77 16.40
C ARG A 36 9.58 15.65 15.31
N PHE A 37 8.67 14.69 15.46
CA PHE A 37 7.52 14.56 14.57
C PHE A 37 6.52 15.67 14.85
N ASP A 38 6.54 16.71 14.01
CA ASP A 38 5.52 17.75 14.01
C ASP A 38 4.25 17.21 13.33
N LEU A 39 3.38 16.53 14.08
CA LEU A 39 2.13 15.94 13.58
C LEU A 39 1.28 16.94 12.77
N ARG A 40 1.25 18.21 13.19
CA ARG A 40 0.57 19.30 12.46
C ARG A 40 1.13 19.48 11.05
N LYS A 41 2.45 19.45 10.87
CA LYS A 41 3.08 19.60 9.55
C LYS A 41 2.78 18.39 8.67
N ILE A 42 2.79 17.18 9.24
CA ILE A 42 2.48 15.94 8.51
C ILE A 42 1.05 15.99 7.98
N ILE A 43 0.07 16.36 8.81
CA ILE A 43 -1.33 16.49 8.39
C ILE A 43 -1.49 17.50 7.25
N VAL A 44 -0.85 18.67 7.36
CA VAL A 44 -0.91 19.70 6.31
C VAL A 44 -0.28 19.19 5.01
N TRP A 45 0.89 18.55 5.07
CA TRP A 45 1.56 17.99 3.89
C TRP A 45 0.77 16.83 3.26
N THR A 46 0.15 15.96 4.06
CA THR A 46 -0.73 14.90 3.58
C THR A 46 -1.95 15.47 2.87
N LEU A 47 -2.57 16.53 3.42
CA LEU A 47 -3.73 17.18 2.80
C LEU A 47 -3.36 17.84 1.46
N ILE A 48 -2.22 18.52 1.42
CA ILE A 48 -1.67 19.10 0.19
C ILE A 48 -1.45 17.99 -0.84
N LEU A 49 -0.77 16.91 -0.48
CA LEU A 49 -0.52 15.79 -1.39
C LEU A 49 -1.84 15.20 -1.91
N PHE A 50 -2.81 14.96 -1.02
CA PHE A 50 -4.12 14.42 -1.40
C PHE A 50 -4.87 15.32 -2.39
N LEU A 51 -4.76 16.64 -2.27
CA LEU A 51 -5.34 17.59 -3.22
C LEU A 51 -4.75 17.48 -4.63
N PHE A 52 -3.45 17.18 -4.73
CA PHE A 52 -2.74 17.07 -6.00
C PHE A 52 -2.78 15.67 -6.62
N VAL A 53 -3.10 14.63 -5.85
CA VAL A 53 -3.21 13.25 -6.32
C VAL A 53 -4.12 13.10 -7.55
N PRO A 54 -5.35 13.68 -7.60
CA PRO A 54 -6.20 13.59 -8.78
C PRO A 54 -5.59 14.24 -10.03
N ALA A 55 -4.86 15.34 -9.87
CA ALA A 55 -4.19 16.03 -10.96
C ALA A 55 -3.03 15.20 -11.54
N LEU A 56 -2.28 14.50 -10.67
CA LEU A 56 -1.25 13.57 -11.08
C LEU A 56 -1.85 12.35 -11.81
N PHE A 57 -2.95 11.79 -11.30
CA PHE A 57 -3.67 10.71 -11.99
C PHE A 57 -4.24 11.14 -13.35
N SER A 58 -4.75 12.37 -13.46
CA SER A 58 -5.24 12.91 -14.73
C SER A 58 -4.11 13.13 -15.75
N TRP A 59 -2.94 13.58 -15.29
CA TRP A 59 -1.76 13.74 -16.16
C TRP A 59 -1.19 12.39 -16.62
N LEU A 60 -1.18 11.38 -15.76
CA LEU A 60 -0.71 10.03 -16.08
C LEU A 60 -1.75 9.20 -16.87
N GLY A 61 -3.04 9.44 -16.61
CA GLY A 61 -4.18 8.72 -17.18
C GLY A 61 -4.81 9.50 -18.32
N GLY A 62 -4.14 9.55 -19.47
CA GLY A 62 -4.73 10.09 -20.69
C GLY A 62 -6.10 9.46 -20.98
N SER A 63 -7.12 10.31 -21.18
CA SER A 63 -8.45 10.00 -21.73
C SER A 63 -9.04 8.64 -21.32
N VAL A 64 -9.45 8.52 -20.05
CA VAL A 64 -10.34 7.42 -19.59
C VAL A 64 -11.63 7.29 -20.42
N ASN A 65 -12.07 8.36 -21.08
CA ASN A 65 -13.31 8.37 -21.86
C ASN A 65 -13.22 7.58 -23.17
N SER A 66 -12.04 7.45 -23.79
CA SER A 66 -11.86 6.68 -25.04
C SER A 66 -11.60 5.20 -24.79
N ALA A 67 -11.34 4.81 -23.55
CA ALA A 67 -11.09 3.42 -23.17
C ALA A 67 -12.38 2.65 -22.87
N GLN A 68 -13.54 3.31 -22.72
CA GLN A 68 -14.81 2.62 -22.49
C GLN A 68 -15.46 2.17 -23.80
N ILE A 69 -15.75 0.87 -23.91
CA ILE A 69 -16.46 0.28 -25.06
C ILE A 69 -17.73 -0.43 -24.62
N THR A 70 -18.66 -0.65 -25.55
CA THR A 70 -19.86 -1.46 -25.30
C THR A 70 -19.51 -2.94 -25.23
N VAL A 71 -20.33 -3.72 -24.51
CA VAL A 71 -20.16 -5.18 -24.43
C VAL A 71 -20.17 -5.82 -25.82
N SER A 72 -21.08 -5.39 -26.70
CA SER A 72 -21.13 -5.88 -28.07
C SER A 72 -19.85 -5.61 -28.86
N GLN A 73 -19.26 -4.42 -28.71
CA GLN A 73 -17.99 -4.11 -29.36
C GLN A 73 -16.86 -4.97 -28.80
N ALA A 74 -16.80 -5.12 -27.47
CA ALA A 74 -15.84 -5.98 -26.80
C ALA A 74 -15.92 -7.43 -27.31
N MET A 75 -17.13 -7.98 -27.46
CA MET A 75 -17.33 -9.34 -27.99
C MET A 75 -16.91 -9.45 -29.46
N SER A 76 -17.16 -8.41 -30.29
CA SER A 76 -16.67 -8.38 -31.68
C SER A 76 -15.15 -8.41 -31.72
N ASP A 77 -14.49 -7.58 -30.91
CA ASP A 77 -13.03 -7.49 -30.88
C ASP A 77 -12.38 -8.79 -30.38
N ILE A 78 -13.01 -9.46 -29.40
CA ILE A 78 -12.59 -10.79 -28.94
C ILE A 78 -12.74 -11.81 -30.08
N LYS A 79 -13.87 -11.81 -30.78
CA LYS A 79 -14.14 -12.72 -31.89
C LYS A 79 -13.17 -12.53 -33.07
N GLU A 80 -12.77 -11.28 -33.29
CA GLU A 80 -11.79 -10.90 -34.31
C GLU A 80 -10.33 -11.16 -33.87
N GLY A 81 -10.11 -11.63 -32.64
CA GLY A 81 -8.77 -11.94 -32.12
C GLY A 81 -7.91 -10.71 -31.80
N LYS A 82 -8.53 -9.54 -31.64
CA LYS A 82 -7.82 -8.28 -31.31
C LYS A 82 -7.43 -8.20 -29.83
N VAL A 83 -8.11 -8.95 -28.98
CA VAL A 83 -7.93 -8.95 -27.53
C VAL A 83 -7.00 -10.07 -27.13
N THR A 84 -5.97 -9.72 -26.35
CA THR A 84 -4.92 -10.64 -25.91
C THR A 84 -5.25 -11.25 -24.54
N ASN A 85 -5.83 -10.47 -23.64
CA ASN A 85 -6.20 -10.90 -22.29
C ASN A 85 -7.47 -10.19 -21.82
N VAL A 86 -8.27 -10.87 -21.01
CA VAL A 86 -9.46 -10.29 -20.36
C VAL A 86 -9.39 -10.50 -18.86
N GLU A 87 -9.33 -9.42 -18.09
CA GLU A 87 -9.45 -9.46 -16.63
C GLU A 87 -10.89 -9.15 -16.20
N ILE A 88 -11.46 -10.02 -15.39
CA ILE A 88 -12.84 -9.92 -14.89
C ILE A 88 -12.78 -9.50 -13.43
N VAL A 89 -13.30 -8.32 -13.12
CA VAL A 89 -13.32 -7.74 -11.76
C VAL A 89 -14.77 -7.44 -11.38
N GLY A 90 -15.42 -8.42 -10.75
CA GLY A 90 -16.86 -8.36 -10.46
C GLY A 90 -17.69 -8.31 -11.75
N ASP A 91 -18.35 -7.18 -12.00
CA ASP A 91 -19.11 -6.91 -13.23
C ASP A 91 -18.32 -6.13 -14.29
N ASN A 92 -17.07 -5.77 -14.01
CA ASN A 92 -16.22 -5.07 -14.97
C ASN A 92 -15.32 -6.04 -15.72
N LEU A 93 -15.09 -5.75 -17.00
CA LEU A 93 -14.20 -6.47 -17.89
C LEU A 93 -13.13 -5.48 -18.36
N LEU A 94 -11.87 -5.82 -18.13
CA LEU A 94 -10.71 -5.10 -18.65
C LEU A 94 -10.10 -5.92 -19.79
N LEU A 95 -10.11 -5.37 -20.99
CA LEU A 95 -9.64 -5.99 -22.21
C LEU A 95 -8.30 -5.37 -22.60
N THR A 96 -7.28 -6.20 -22.76
CA THR A 96 -5.95 -5.79 -23.18
C THR A 96 -5.78 -6.06 -24.68
N TYR A 97 -5.40 -5.01 -25.42
CA TYR A 97 -5.11 -5.02 -26.85
C TYR A 97 -3.60 -4.82 -27.03
N GLY A 98 -2.84 -5.92 -27.13
CA GLY A 98 -1.38 -5.86 -27.21
C GLY A 98 -0.74 -5.25 -25.96
N GLU A 99 0.43 -4.60 -26.09
CA GLU A 99 1.21 -4.17 -24.92
C GLU A 99 0.76 -2.82 -24.30
N ASN A 100 0.09 -1.94 -25.06
CA ASN A 100 -0.10 -0.55 -24.66
C ASN A 100 -1.53 -0.02 -24.73
N GLU A 101 -2.51 -0.85 -25.10
CA GLU A 101 -3.90 -0.43 -25.20
C GLU A 101 -4.77 -1.32 -24.31
N ALA A 102 -5.53 -0.69 -23.42
CA ALA A 102 -6.51 -1.35 -22.58
C ALA A 102 -7.84 -0.63 -22.70
N LYS A 103 -8.92 -1.40 -22.84
CA LYS A 103 -10.29 -0.89 -22.84
C LYS A 103 -11.08 -1.59 -21.76
N PHE A 104 -12.11 -0.94 -21.26
CA PHE A 104 -12.97 -1.52 -20.25
C PHE A 104 -14.43 -1.48 -20.71
N THR A 105 -15.17 -2.45 -20.20
CA THR A 105 -16.62 -2.53 -20.35
C THR A 105 -17.21 -3.16 -19.10
N SER A 106 -18.53 -3.14 -18.95
CA SER A 106 -19.22 -3.76 -17.81
C SER A 106 -20.27 -4.72 -18.34
N LYS A 107 -20.25 -5.96 -17.85
CA LYS A 107 -21.28 -6.95 -18.14
C LYS A 107 -22.54 -6.68 -17.32
N GLU A 108 -23.65 -7.28 -17.72
CA GLU A 108 -24.88 -7.25 -16.94
C GLU A 108 -24.67 -7.94 -15.58
N THR A 109 -25.21 -7.34 -14.53
CA THR A 109 -25.09 -7.87 -13.17
C THR A 109 -25.67 -9.29 -13.10
N GLY A 110 -24.87 -10.21 -12.56
CA GLY A 110 -25.25 -11.61 -12.42
C GLY A 110 -25.05 -12.49 -13.65
N GLN A 111 -24.68 -11.93 -14.81
CA GLN A 111 -24.28 -12.72 -15.98
C GLN A 111 -22.83 -13.20 -15.82
N SER A 112 -22.53 -14.46 -16.12
CA SER A 112 -21.13 -14.93 -16.16
C SER A 112 -20.45 -14.55 -17.48
N PHE A 113 -19.14 -14.30 -17.45
CA PHE A 113 -18.38 -14.00 -18.67
C PHE A 113 -18.42 -15.16 -19.67
N THR A 114 -18.40 -16.41 -19.19
CA THR A 114 -18.48 -17.61 -20.04
C THR A 114 -19.84 -17.75 -20.73
N GLU A 115 -20.95 -17.43 -20.05
CA GLU A 115 -22.27 -17.36 -20.68
C GLU A 115 -22.34 -16.27 -21.74
N LEU A 116 -21.74 -15.10 -21.45
CA LEU A 116 -21.66 -14.01 -22.41
C LEU A 116 -20.90 -14.42 -23.68
N LEU A 117 -19.74 -15.08 -23.55
CA LEU A 117 -19.02 -15.62 -24.71
C LEU A 117 -19.87 -16.62 -25.50
N THR A 118 -20.56 -17.52 -24.80
CA THR A 118 -21.45 -18.52 -25.41
C THR A 118 -22.58 -17.85 -26.19
N GLN A 119 -23.19 -16.78 -25.66
CA GLN A 119 -24.26 -16.01 -26.31
C GLN A 119 -23.79 -15.39 -27.63
N TYR A 120 -22.53 -14.97 -27.72
CA TYR A 120 -21.92 -14.40 -28.94
C TYR A 120 -21.25 -15.47 -29.83
N GLN A 121 -21.41 -16.75 -29.50
CA GLN A 121 -20.84 -17.89 -30.22
C GLN A 121 -19.31 -17.83 -30.29
N ILE A 122 -18.69 -17.42 -29.18
CA ILE A 122 -17.23 -17.38 -28.99
C ILE A 122 -16.84 -18.56 -28.11
N ASP A 123 -15.83 -19.31 -28.53
CA ASP A 123 -15.28 -20.42 -27.74
C ASP A 123 -14.53 -19.86 -26.52
N PRO A 124 -14.89 -20.21 -25.28
CA PRO A 124 -14.13 -19.79 -24.09
C PRO A 124 -12.66 -20.22 -24.11
N ALA A 125 -12.32 -21.28 -24.84
CA ALA A 125 -10.94 -21.72 -24.99
C ALA A 125 -10.10 -20.81 -25.90
N SER A 126 -10.72 -19.98 -26.74
CA SER A 126 -10.01 -19.07 -27.64
C SER A 126 -9.59 -17.76 -26.95
N VAL A 127 -9.96 -17.55 -25.69
CA VAL A 127 -9.74 -16.29 -24.97
C VAL A 127 -9.02 -16.57 -23.66
N SER A 128 -7.89 -15.90 -23.44
CA SER A 128 -7.23 -15.91 -22.12
C SER A 128 -7.97 -14.94 -21.21
N PHE A 129 -8.55 -15.44 -20.12
CA PHE A 129 -9.19 -14.59 -19.12
C PHE A 129 -8.83 -14.98 -17.69
N ASN A 130 -8.79 -13.99 -16.81
CA ASN A 130 -8.52 -14.17 -15.39
C ASN A 130 -9.63 -13.52 -14.54
N ILE A 131 -10.11 -14.24 -13.53
CA ILE A 131 -11.18 -13.78 -12.65
C ILE A 131 -10.56 -13.30 -11.35
N HIS A 132 -10.62 -11.99 -11.13
CA HIS A 132 -10.19 -11.36 -9.90
C HIS A 132 -11.39 -11.19 -8.96
N ASN A 133 -11.24 -11.68 -7.73
CA ASN A 133 -12.21 -11.41 -6.69
C ASN A 133 -12.07 -9.95 -6.21
N SER A 134 -13.12 -9.15 -6.37
CA SER A 134 -13.21 -7.76 -5.91
C SER A 134 -13.15 -7.58 -4.38
N THR A 135 -13.06 -8.68 -3.63
CA THR A 135 -13.10 -8.74 -2.17
C THR A 135 -12.14 -7.77 -1.47
N PHE A 136 -10.98 -7.45 -2.07
CA PHE A 136 -10.06 -6.47 -1.49
C PHE A 136 -10.58 -5.03 -1.61
N MET A 137 -11.06 -4.62 -2.79
CA MET A 137 -11.61 -3.26 -2.97
C MET A 137 -12.92 -3.07 -2.21
N ASP A 138 -13.73 -4.11 -2.09
CA ASP A 138 -14.94 -4.08 -1.26
C ASP A 138 -14.58 -3.83 0.22
N LYS A 139 -13.54 -4.51 0.72
CA LYS A 139 -13.03 -4.33 2.10
C LYS A 139 -12.38 -2.96 2.30
N LEU A 140 -11.59 -2.48 1.34
CA LEU A 140 -11.00 -1.14 1.40
C LEU A 140 -12.06 -0.04 1.34
N GLY A 141 -13.06 -0.16 0.47
CA GLY A 141 -14.18 0.77 0.40
C GLY A 141 -14.93 0.86 1.72
N GLY A 142 -15.17 -0.28 2.38
CA GLY A 142 -15.72 -0.32 3.73
C GLY A 142 -14.88 0.45 4.75
N LEU A 143 -13.55 0.25 4.76
CA LEU A 143 -12.64 0.96 5.66
C LEU A 143 -12.59 2.48 5.37
N LEU A 144 -12.56 2.87 4.10
CA LEU A 144 -12.55 4.27 3.68
C LEU A 144 -13.85 4.98 4.06
N ASN A 145 -14.99 4.31 3.97
CA ASN A 145 -16.27 4.84 4.44
C ASN A 145 -16.23 5.10 5.94
N VAL A 146 -15.80 4.13 6.75
CA VAL A 146 -15.66 4.30 8.21
C VAL A 146 -14.71 5.45 8.54
N LEU A 147 -13.57 5.52 7.85
CA LEU A 147 -12.60 6.61 8.00
C LEU A 147 -13.23 7.97 7.66
N SER A 148 -14.04 8.04 6.61
CA SER A 148 -14.71 9.29 6.19
C SER A 148 -15.70 9.79 7.25
N PHE A 149 -16.46 8.88 7.87
CA PHE A 149 -17.34 9.23 8.99
C PHE A 149 -16.54 9.72 10.20
N LEU A 150 -15.42 9.06 10.54
CA LEU A 150 -14.56 9.49 11.64
C LEU A 150 -13.96 10.88 11.39
N LEU A 151 -13.52 11.16 10.16
CA LEU A 151 -13.03 12.48 9.77
C LEU A 151 -14.10 13.56 9.90
N LEU A 152 -15.35 13.26 9.52
CA LEU A 152 -16.47 14.21 9.65
C LEU A 152 -16.75 14.54 11.13
N ILE A 153 -16.79 13.52 12.00
CA ILE A 153 -16.97 13.71 13.44
C ILE A 153 -15.82 14.56 14.01
N LEU A 154 -14.58 14.25 13.61
CA LEU A 154 -13.40 14.97 14.09
C LEU A 154 -13.41 16.43 13.61
N PHE A 155 -13.89 16.70 12.41
CA PHE A 155 -14.05 18.05 11.87
C PHE A 155 -15.12 18.88 12.61
N PHE A 156 -16.15 18.23 13.16
CA PHE A 156 -17.17 18.93 13.96
C PHE A 156 -16.76 19.14 15.42
N VAL A 157 -15.85 18.31 15.94
CA VAL A 157 -15.40 18.35 17.34
C VAL A 157 -14.19 19.28 17.54
N VAL A 158 -13.38 19.49 16.51
CA VAL A 158 -12.21 20.38 16.49
C VAL A 158 -12.60 21.77 16.00
#